data_AF-A0A1Q4BQX4-F1
#
_entry.id   AF-A0A1Q4BQX4-F1
#
_cell.length_a   1.000
_cell.length_b   1.000
_cell.length_c   1.000
_cell.angle_alpha   90.00
_cell.angle_beta   90.00
_cell.angle_gamma   90.00
#
_symmetry.space_group_name_H-M   'P 1'
#
loop_
_entity.id
_entity.type
_entity.pdbx_description
1 polymer ?
#
loop_
_entity_poly.entity_id
_entity_poly.type
_entity_poly.pdbx_seq_one_letter_code
_entity_poly.pdbx_strand_id
1 'polypeptide(L)'
;MVEPIMYMAIGFLVSMLIGLMIFPLVHNRAVRLTTKRLQDAAPVSLAEIQADKDQLRAEFAVAARRLETLVEQHKSKTTSQAAEIGKKTDAINRMKIELGDKTAAIFALQAREQALTEQLQAITTESTAKSQSLQSTELTLSERQNELARLTAELAERSQTIQNLQLELSTARVTIETLTSRLEGTEKDLAVTRQKLEQQRIETATTASELADARSRVDNLSQRVSDLDRQFVEQLKETETQARRADNLQTLMVAKDSQLAAGTNHNTGVAADASNSPDAVATQLQATEDERARLQSDLAAMRQQAESAWINERTENALLRERINDIAAEVAKLALTLEGPESPIKAILAADIATPARPGNGAAPAAPATLADRIRALQARTGQSNRHPG
;
A
#
# COMPACT_ATOMS: atom_id res chain seq x y z
N MET A 1 79.22 -112.46 153.05
CA MET A 1 79.12 -111.15 152.34
C MET A 1 77.68 -110.92 151.83
N VAL A 2 76.64 -111.20 152.64
CA VAL A 2 75.23 -111.20 152.19
C VAL A 2 74.39 -110.10 152.85
N GLU A 3 74.90 -109.52 153.95
CA GLU A 3 74.24 -108.46 154.73
C GLU A 3 73.94 -107.16 153.96
N PRO A 4 74.86 -106.60 153.14
CA PRO A 4 74.59 -105.34 152.43
C PRO A 4 73.50 -105.46 151.36
N ILE A 5 73.42 -106.63 150.70
CA ILE A 5 72.45 -106.90 149.63
C ILE A 5 71.01 -106.91 150.20
N MET A 6 70.84 -107.40 151.43
CA MET A 6 69.55 -107.50 152.07
C MET A 6 68.97 -106.11 152.43
N TYR A 7 69.80 -105.18 152.94
CA TYR A 7 69.35 -103.81 153.21
C TYR A 7 68.97 -103.05 151.93
N MET A 8 69.70 -103.27 150.83
CA MET A 8 69.36 -102.67 149.53
C MET A 8 68.03 -103.22 148.99
N ALA A 9 67.80 -104.53 149.12
CA ALA A 9 66.54 -105.17 148.71
C ALA A 9 65.34 -104.68 149.53
N ILE A 10 65.50 -104.52 150.84
CA ILE A 10 64.46 -103.96 151.72
C ILE A 10 64.19 -102.50 151.39
N GLY A 11 65.23 -101.68 151.18
CA GLY A 11 65.08 -100.28 150.77
C GLY A 11 64.36 -100.12 149.43
N PHE A 12 64.65 -101.00 148.46
CA PHE A 12 63.94 -101.04 147.18
C PHE A 12 62.47 -101.44 147.36
N LEU A 13 62.19 -102.48 148.15
CA LEU A 13 60.82 -102.90 148.44
C LEU A 13 59.99 -101.80 149.11
N VAL A 14 60.56 -101.09 150.09
CA VAL A 14 59.87 -99.98 150.77
C VAL A 14 59.63 -98.81 149.81
N SER A 15 60.61 -98.45 148.97
CA SER A 15 60.43 -97.38 147.98
C SER A 15 59.38 -97.74 146.93
N MET A 16 59.35 -99.00 146.49
CA MET A 16 58.36 -99.49 145.53
C MET A 16 56.94 -99.52 146.13
N LEU A 17 56.82 -99.87 147.41
CA LEU A 17 55.56 -99.82 148.15
C LEU A 17 55.02 -98.39 148.27
N ILE A 18 55.88 -97.42 148.61
CA ILE A 18 55.50 -96.00 148.69
C ILE A 18 55.10 -95.46 147.31
N GLY A 19 55.84 -95.83 146.26
CA GLY A 19 55.53 -95.43 144.88
C GLY A 19 54.16 -95.92 144.40
N LEU A 20 53.79 -97.16 144.71
CA LEU A 20 52.49 -97.74 144.37
C LEU A 20 51.32 -97.05 145.10
N MET A 21 51.55 -96.48 146.28
CA MET A 21 50.51 -95.77 147.03
C MET A 21 50.23 -94.37 146.46
N ILE A 22 51.24 -93.70 145.88
CA ILE A 22 51.11 -92.34 145.33
C ILE A 22 50.54 -92.34 143.90
N PHE A 23 50.88 -93.35 143.08
CA PHE A 23 50.43 -93.49 141.70
C PHE A 23 48.90 -93.36 141.49
N PRO A 24 48.02 -94.03 142.28
CA PRO A 24 46.57 -93.91 142.10
C PRO A 24 46.03 -92.50 142.37
N LEU A 25 46.64 -91.73 143.28
CA LEU A 25 46.18 -90.36 143.57
C LEU A 25 46.45 -89.41 142.40
N VAL A 26 47.64 -89.51 141.80
CA VAL A 26 48.01 -88.66 140.65
C VAL A 26 47.18 -89.02 139.42
N HIS A 27 46.96 -90.32 139.17
CA HIS A 27 46.16 -90.80 138.04
C HIS A 27 44.69 -90.34 138.15
N ASN A 28 44.06 -90.48 139.32
CA ASN A 28 42.69 -90.02 139.54
C ASN A 28 42.52 -88.52 139.32
N ARG A 29 43.51 -87.70 139.72
CA ARG A 29 43.48 -86.26 139.49
C ARG A 29 43.62 -85.88 138.02
N ALA A 30 44.47 -86.60 137.27
CA ALA A 30 44.64 -86.39 135.84
C ALA A 30 43.36 -86.72 135.06
N VAL A 31 42.72 -87.86 135.36
CA VAL A 31 41.47 -88.29 134.71
C VAL A 31 40.33 -87.29 134.95
N ARG A 32 40.20 -86.72 136.16
CA ARG A 32 39.14 -85.73 136.43
C ARG A 32 39.31 -84.43 135.65
N LEU A 33 40.55 -84.02 135.38
CA LEU A 33 40.84 -82.79 134.63
C LEU A 33 40.66 -82.99 133.12
N THR A 34 41.00 -84.17 132.58
CA THR A 34 40.77 -84.47 131.16
C THR A 34 39.31 -84.72 130.86
N THR A 35 38.58 -85.42 131.73
CA THR A 35 37.12 -85.63 131.58
C THR A 35 36.36 -84.31 131.61
N LYS A 36 36.63 -83.39 132.55
CA LYS A 36 35.95 -82.09 132.56
C LYS A 36 36.22 -81.25 131.31
N ARG A 37 37.46 -81.20 130.81
CA ARG A 37 37.78 -80.46 129.57
C ARG A 37 37.17 -81.08 128.32
N LEU A 38 37.03 -82.40 128.29
CA LEU A 38 36.38 -83.08 127.18
C LEU A 38 34.86 -82.90 127.21
N GLN A 39 34.27 -82.77 128.39
CA GLN A 39 32.83 -82.56 128.57
C GLN A 39 32.39 -81.14 128.21
N ASP A 40 33.23 -80.14 128.44
CA ASP A 40 32.97 -78.74 128.06
C ASP A 40 33.25 -78.46 126.56
N ALA A 41 33.99 -79.35 125.88
CA ALA A 41 34.34 -79.21 124.46
C ALA A 41 33.59 -80.19 123.53
N ALA A 42 32.82 -81.13 124.08
CA ALA A 42 32.00 -82.06 123.33
C ALA A 42 30.52 -81.62 123.39
N PRO A 43 29.77 -81.67 122.28
CA PRO A 43 28.34 -81.39 122.30
C PRO A 43 27.61 -82.53 123.03
N VAL A 44 27.09 -82.31 124.25
CA VAL A 44 26.48 -83.37 125.07
C VAL A 44 24.95 -83.26 125.22
N SER A 45 24.24 -82.58 124.32
CA SER A 45 22.76 -82.59 124.35
C SER A 45 22.13 -82.69 122.97
N LEU A 46 21.26 -83.70 122.79
CA LEU A 46 20.47 -83.93 121.57
C LEU A 46 19.62 -82.71 121.18
N ALA A 47 19.22 -81.89 122.16
CA ALA A 47 18.44 -80.67 121.93
C ALA A 47 19.26 -79.56 121.24
N GLU A 48 20.55 -79.43 121.54
CA GLU A 48 21.44 -78.42 120.93
C GLU A 48 21.79 -78.82 119.48
N ILE A 49 22.03 -80.11 119.23
CA ILE A 49 22.20 -80.65 117.87
C ILE A 49 20.93 -80.44 117.03
N GLN A 50 19.75 -80.56 117.65
CA GLN A 50 18.48 -80.28 116.97
C GLN A 50 18.30 -78.78 116.71
N ALA A 51 18.67 -77.92 117.66
CA ALA A 51 18.62 -76.47 117.49
C ALA A 51 19.57 -75.99 116.37
N ASP A 52 20.81 -76.48 116.32
CA ASP A 52 21.75 -76.17 115.23
C ASP A 52 21.23 -76.67 113.88
N LYS A 53 20.63 -77.86 113.85
CA LYS A 53 20.02 -78.42 112.63
C LYS A 53 18.84 -77.57 112.16
N ASP A 54 17.99 -77.10 113.07
CA ASP A 54 16.85 -76.26 112.73
C ASP A 54 17.28 -74.82 112.42
N GLN A 55 18.36 -74.31 113.02
CA GLN A 55 19.01 -73.06 112.64
C GLN A 55 19.57 -73.15 111.22
N LEU A 56 20.33 -74.20 110.90
CA LEU A 56 20.83 -74.41 109.54
C LEU A 56 19.68 -74.54 108.54
N ARG A 57 18.60 -75.26 108.88
CA ARG A 57 17.40 -75.33 108.04
C ARG A 57 16.76 -73.95 107.84
N ALA A 58 16.70 -73.12 108.88
CA ALA A 58 16.17 -71.77 108.79
C ALA A 58 17.08 -70.87 107.93
N GLU A 59 18.40 -70.94 108.10
CA GLU A 59 19.37 -70.20 107.29
C GLU A 59 19.30 -70.63 105.82
N PHE A 60 19.24 -71.92 105.53
CA PHE A 60 19.04 -72.42 104.17
C PHE A 60 17.67 -72.00 103.61
N ALA A 61 16.61 -72.03 104.40
CA ALA A 61 15.28 -71.58 103.97
C ALA A 61 15.25 -70.07 103.67
N VAL A 62 15.89 -69.24 104.51
CA VAL A 62 15.99 -67.78 104.31
C VAL A 62 16.88 -67.46 103.12
N ALA A 63 18.02 -68.13 102.96
CA ALA A 63 18.91 -67.97 101.82
C ALA A 63 18.24 -68.40 100.50
N ALA A 64 17.54 -69.55 100.50
CA ALA A 64 16.75 -70.01 99.36
C ALA A 64 15.65 -69.00 99.02
N ARG A 65 14.90 -68.49 100.01
CA ARG A 65 13.86 -67.49 99.78
C ARG A 65 14.41 -66.16 99.25
N ARG A 66 15.57 -65.73 99.75
CA ARG A 66 16.25 -64.52 99.27
C ARG A 66 16.74 -64.70 97.84
N LEU A 67 17.29 -65.87 97.50
CA LEU A 67 17.68 -66.23 96.14
C LEU A 67 16.47 -66.25 95.21
N GLU A 68 15.36 -66.91 95.59
CA GLU A 68 14.10 -66.91 94.84
C GLU A 68 13.62 -65.48 94.57
N THR A 69 13.62 -64.62 95.59
CA THR A 69 13.18 -63.24 95.47
C THR A 69 14.09 -62.44 94.53
N LEU A 70 15.41 -62.63 94.61
CA LEU A 70 16.36 -61.98 93.70
C LEU A 70 16.19 -62.49 92.26
N VAL A 71 16.03 -63.80 92.07
CA VAL A 71 15.76 -64.40 90.75
C VAL A 71 14.46 -63.85 90.17
N GLU A 72 13.40 -63.74 90.97
CA GLU A 72 12.13 -63.17 90.51
C GLU A 72 12.25 -61.68 90.18
N GLN A 73 12.98 -60.90 91.00
CA GLN A 73 13.28 -59.49 90.70
C GLN A 73 14.10 -59.33 89.42
N HIS A 74 15.11 -60.17 89.19
CA HIS A 74 15.91 -60.15 87.98
C HIS A 74 15.08 -60.56 86.76
N LYS A 75 14.24 -61.59 86.89
CA LYS A 75 13.31 -62.02 85.83
C LYS A 75 12.31 -60.92 85.49
N SER A 76 11.75 -60.25 86.49
CA SER A 76 10.88 -59.08 86.31
C SER A 76 11.61 -57.93 85.60
N LYS A 77 12.86 -57.62 86.00
CA LYS A 77 13.69 -56.61 85.32
C LYS A 77 14.00 -56.99 83.88
N THR A 78 14.39 -58.23 83.62
CA THR A 78 14.70 -58.73 82.27
C THR A 78 13.47 -58.70 81.36
N THR A 79 12.30 -59.10 81.86
CA THR A 79 11.05 -59.01 81.09
C THR A 79 10.64 -57.57 80.81
N SER A 80 10.78 -56.66 81.78
CA SER A 80 10.56 -55.22 81.58
C SER A 80 11.52 -54.63 80.54
N GLN A 81 12.81 -54.95 80.64
CA GLN A 81 13.82 -54.50 79.68
C GLN A 81 13.56 -55.05 78.28
N ALA A 82 13.17 -56.33 78.16
CA ALA A 82 12.79 -56.92 76.88
C ALA A 82 11.57 -56.22 76.27
N ALA A 83 10.57 -55.85 77.07
CA ALA A 83 9.41 -55.08 76.61
C ALA A 83 9.80 -53.66 76.17
N GLU A 84 10.70 -52.97 76.89
CA GLU A 84 11.21 -51.66 76.48
C GLU A 84 12.04 -51.72 75.20
N ILE A 85 12.89 -52.74 75.06
CA ILE A 85 13.67 -52.98 73.83
C ILE A 85 12.72 -53.22 72.66
N GLY A 86 11.66 -54.02 72.85
CA GLY A 86 10.61 -54.23 71.85
C GLY A 86 9.96 -52.90 71.40
N LYS A 87 9.49 -52.09 72.35
CA LYS A 87 8.90 -50.77 72.05
C LYS A 87 9.88 -49.84 71.32
N LYS A 88 11.15 -49.79 71.74
CA LYS A 88 12.19 -48.99 71.07
C LYS A 88 12.49 -49.51 69.67
N THR A 89 12.51 -50.83 69.48
CA THR A 89 12.72 -51.46 68.17
C THR A 89 11.58 -51.12 67.22
N ASP A 90 10.33 -51.17 67.69
CA ASP A 90 9.16 -50.77 66.90
C ASP A 90 9.22 -49.29 66.52
N ALA A 91 9.60 -48.41 67.46
CA ALA A 91 9.78 -46.98 67.18
C ALA A 91 10.89 -46.73 66.14
N ILE A 92 12.02 -47.43 66.25
CA ILE A 92 13.12 -47.37 65.28
C ILE A 92 12.65 -47.84 63.90
N ASN A 93 11.90 -48.93 63.82
CA ASN A 93 11.37 -49.44 62.55
C ASN A 93 10.39 -48.44 61.91
N ARG A 94 9.51 -47.81 62.69
CA ARG A 94 8.62 -46.74 62.20
C ARG A 94 9.41 -45.54 61.67
N MET A 95 10.39 -45.05 62.44
CA MET A 95 11.25 -43.94 62.00
C MET A 95 12.05 -44.31 60.74
N LYS A 96 12.49 -45.55 60.60
CA LYS A 96 13.20 -46.02 59.40
C LYS A 96 12.30 -46.03 58.16
N ILE A 97 11.04 -46.43 58.30
CA ILE A 97 10.05 -46.36 57.22
C ILE A 97 9.81 -44.89 56.84
N GLU A 98 9.54 -44.02 57.81
CA GLU A 98 9.34 -42.59 57.55
C GLU A 98 10.56 -41.92 56.91
N LEU A 99 11.78 -42.27 57.32
CA LEU A 99 13.00 -41.79 56.67
C LEU A 99 13.12 -42.31 55.24
N GLY A 100 12.75 -43.57 54.98
CA GLY A 100 12.66 -44.13 53.64
C GLY A 100 11.68 -43.36 52.75
N ASP A 101 10.47 -43.12 53.25
CA ASP A 101 9.42 -42.38 52.54
C ASP A 101 9.85 -40.93 52.25
N LYS A 102 10.45 -40.25 53.24
CA LYS A 102 10.99 -38.90 53.06
C LYS A 102 12.15 -38.87 52.06
N THR A 103 13.03 -39.87 52.10
CA THR A 103 14.14 -39.98 51.14
C THR A 103 13.61 -40.18 49.72
N ALA A 104 12.60 -41.02 49.54
CA ALA A 104 11.92 -41.18 48.25
C ALA A 104 11.25 -39.88 47.78
N ALA A 105 10.59 -39.14 48.69
CA ALA A 105 10.00 -37.85 48.38
C ALA A 105 11.04 -36.79 47.98
N ILE A 106 12.21 -36.77 48.65
CA ILE A 106 13.32 -35.88 48.29
C ILE A 106 13.81 -36.20 46.87
N PHE A 107 14.02 -37.48 46.53
CA PHE A 107 14.44 -37.85 45.18
C PHE A 107 13.40 -37.48 44.12
N ALA A 108 12.11 -37.65 44.41
CA ALA A 108 11.04 -37.24 43.50
C ALA A 108 11.01 -35.71 43.29
N LEU A 109 11.21 -34.93 44.36
CA LEU A 109 11.31 -33.47 44.27
C LEU A 109 12.56 -33.03 43.51
N GLN A 110 13.71 -33.65 43.74
CA GLN A 110 14.95 -33.38 43.01
C GLN A 110 14.81 -33.68 41.51
N ALA A 111 14.17 -34.81 41.14
CA ALA A 111 13.90 -35.13 39.75
C ALA A 111 12.95 -34.11 39.10
N ARG A 112 11.93 -33.64 39.84
CA ARG A 112 11.02 -32.59 39.35
C ARG A 112 11.73 -31.25 39.20
N GLU A 113 12.61 -30.88 40.13
CA GLU A 113 13.42 -29.66 40.05
C GLU A 113 14.32 -29.71 38.82
N GLN A 114 15.02 -30.83 38.60
CA GLN A 114 15.84 -31.03 37.40
C GLN A 114 15.01 -30.87 36.12
N ALA A 115 13.87 -31.55 36.02
CA ALA A 115 12.97 -31.43 34.86
C ALA A 115 12.48 -29.99 34.64
N LEU A 116 12.15 -29.26 35.71
CA LEU A 116 11.75 -27.85 35.61
C LEU A 116 12.92 -26.95 35.18
N THR A 117 14.13 -27.19 35.67
CA THR A 117 15.31 -26.44 35.24
C THR A 117 15.64 -26.67 33.77
N GLU A 118 15.51 -27.89 33.27
CA GLU A 118 15.66 -28.21 31.85
C GLU A 118 14.60 -27.51 31.00
N GLN A 119 13.33 -27.51 31.44
CA GLN A 119 12.26 -26.77 30.77
C GLN A 119 12.52 -25.26 30.75
N LEU A 120 12.97 -24.67 31.87
CA LEU A 120 13.31 -23.26 31.93
C LEU A 120 14.48 -22.92 31.00
N GLN A 121 15.50 -23.76 30.94
CA GLN A 121 16.61 -23.59 29.99
C GLN A 121 16.13 -23.69 28.54
N ALA A 122 15.28 -24.67 28.21
CA ALA A 122 14.70 -24.83 26.88
C ALA A 122 13.84 -23.62 26.47
N ILE A 123 12.97 -23.14 27.35
CA ILE A 123 12.15 -21.94 27.09
C ILE A 123 13.03 -20.70 26.94
N THR A 124 14.09 -20.58 27.76
CA THR A 124 15.03 -19.45 27.67
C THR A 124 15.77 -19.46 26.34
N THR A 125 16.31 -20.61 25.90
CA THR A 125 17.00 -20.71 24.61
C THR A 125 16.04 -20.46 23.45
N GLU A 126 14.83 -21.01 23.49
CA GLU A 126 13.80 -20.75 22.48
C GLU A 126 13.40 -19.27 22.44
N SER A 127 13.23 -18.63 23.60
CA SER A 127 12.92 -17.21 23.71
C SER A 127 14.06 -16.34 23.15
N THR A 128 15.32 -16.69 23.43
CA THR A 128 16.46 -15.96 22.87
C THR A 128 16.56 -16.12 21.35
N ALA A 129 16.34 -17.33 20.83
CA ALA A 129 16.33 -17.60 19.40
C ALA A 129 15.18 -16.85 18.69
N LYS A 130 13.98 -16.85 19.28
CA LYS A 130 12.83 -16.07 18.79
C LYS A 130 13.12 -14.57 18.82
N SER A 131 13.74 -14.05 19.88
CA SER A 131 14.13 -12.65 19.98
C SER A 131 15.15 -12.25 18.92
N GLN A 132 16.14 -13.10 18.65
CA GLN A 132 17.14 -12.86 17.59
C GLN A 132 16.50 -12.90 16.20
N SER A 133 15.60 -13.86 15.96
CA SER A 133 14.84 -13.92 14.70
C SER A 133 13.92 -12.72 14.52
N LEU A 134 13.30 -12.22 15.59
CA LEU A 134 12.45 -11.03 15.54
C LEU A 134 13.30 -9.79 15.26
N GLN A 135 14.46 -9.65 15.90
CA GLN A 135 15.37 -8.55 15.64
C GLN A 135 15.88 -8.57 14.18
N SER A 136 16.18 -9.74 13.61
CA SER A 136 16.58 -9.83 12.21
C SER A 136 15.44 -9.50 11.25
N THR A 137 14.20 -9.93 11.54
CA THR A 137 13.04 -9.55 10.72
C THR A 137 12.73 -8.07 10.83
N GLU A 138 12.88 -7.44 11.99
CA GLU A 138 12.75 -5.99 12.17
C GLU A 138 13.80 -5.21 11.36
N LEU A 139 15.07 -5.66 11.38
CA LEU A 139 16.11 -5.05 10.56
C LEU A 139 15.78 -5.15 9.07
N THR A 140 15.40 -6.33 8.58
CA THR A 140 15.00 -6.49 7.17
C THR A 140 13.76 -5.69 6.83
N LEU A 141 12.79 -5.55 7.74
CA LEU A 141 11.62 -4.70 7.55
C LEU A 141 12.01 -3.22 7.43
N SER A 142 12.93 -2.74 8.28
CA SER A 142 13.44 -1.38 8.21
C SER A 142 14.19 -1.10 6.90
N GLU A 143 14.98 -2.07 6.42
CA GLU A 143 15.66 -1.99 5.12
C GLU A 143 14.64 -1.90 3.97
N ARG A 144 13.58 -2.73 4.00
CA ARG A 144 12.50 -2.68 3.02
C ARG A 144 11.70 -1.38 3.08
N GLN A 145 11.46 -0.82 4.26
CA GLN A 145 10.82 0.49 4.40
C GLN A 145 11.68 1.61 3.78
N ASN A 146 12.99 1.57 4.00
CA ASN A 146 13.92 2.52 3.37
C ASN A 146 13.98 2.35 1.84
N GLU A 147 13.98 1.11 1.35
CA GLU A 147 13.93 0.80 -0.08
C GLU A 147 12.63 1.31 -0.72
N LEU A 148 11.49 1.10 -0.06
CA LEU A 148 10.19 1.64 -0.51
C LEU A 148 10.19 3.17 -0.52
N ALA A 149 10.69 3.82 0.54
CA ALA A 149 10.79 5.28 0.58
C ALA A 149 11.64 5.81 -0.58
N ARG A 150 12.78 5.16 -0.85
CA ARG A 150 13.63 5.50 -2.00
C ARG A 150 12.90 5.32 -3.33
N LEU A 151 12.24 4.18 -3.56
CA LEU A 151 11.49 3.92 -4.79
C LEU A 151 10.34 4.91 -4.97
N THR A 152 9.66 5.31 -3.90
CA THR A 152 8.61 6.33 -3.98
C THR A 152 9.16 7.70 -4.34
N ALA A 153 10.35 8.07 -3.84
CA ALA A 153 11.03 9.30 -4.22
C ALA A 153 11.46 9.28 -5.70
N GLU A 154 12.05 8.17 -6.16
CA GLU A 154 12.43 7.99 -7.57
C GLU A 154 11.19 8.02 -8.50
N LEU A 155 10.06 7.44 -8.08
CA LEU A 155 8.80 7.51 -8.83
C LEU A 155 8.25 8.93 -8.87
N ALA A 156 8.27 9.66 -7.75
CA ALA A 156 7.84 11.05 -7.70
C ALA A 156 8.69 11.94 -8.62
N GLU A 157 10.01 11.76 -8.61
CA GLU A 157 10.94 12.45 -9.51
C GLU A 157 10.62 12.14 -10.99
N ARG A 158 10.43 10.86 -11.35
CA ARG A 158 10.03 10.46 -12.70
C ARG A 158 8.65 11.01 -13.10
N SER A 159 7.71 11.07 -12.16
CA SER A 159 6.40 11.67 -12.43
C SER A 159 6.54 13.17 -12.72
N GLN A 160 7.38 13.87 -11.97
CA GLN A 160 7.66 15.29 -12.20
C GLN A 160 8.35 15.51 -13.56
N THR A 161 9.33 14.68 -13.93
CA THR A 161 9.97 14.81 -15.25
C THR A 161 8.97 14.54 -16.38
N ILE A 162 8.08 13.56 -16.23
CA ILE A 162 7.01 13.31 -17.21
C ILE A 162 6.06 14.51 -17.31
N GLN A 163 5.66 15.11 -16.19
CA GLN A 163 4.80 16.31 -16.19
C GLN A 163 5.50 17.50 -16.87
N ASN A 164 6.80 17.70 -16.61
CA ASN A 164 7.59 18.72 -17.28
C ASN A 164 7.68 18.48 -18.80
N LEU A 165 7.97 17.25 -19.23
CA LEU A 165 8.02 16.88 -20.64
C LEU A 165 6.65 17.03 -21.33
N GLN A 166 5.55 16.72 -20.64
CA GLN A 166 4.20 16.93 -21.15
C GLN A 166 3.90 18.42 -21.33
N LEU A 167 4.33 19.26 -20.38
CA LEU A 167 4.21 20.71 -20.49
C LEU A 167 5.03 21.22 -21.67
N GLU A 168 6.30 20.83 -21.79
CA GLU A 168 7.15 21.17 -22.94
C GLU A 168 6.51 20.75 -24.27
N LEU A 169 6.00 19.52 -24.36
CA LEU A 169 5.34 19.02 -25.56
C LEU A 169 4.06 19.80 -25.88
N SER A 170 3.28 20.19 -24.87
CA SER A 170 2.10 21.04 -25.07
C SER A 170 2.47 22.44 -25.56
N THR A 171 3.54 23.03 -25.03
CA THR A 171 4.04 24.33 -25.50
C THR A 171 4.56 24.24 -26.92
N ALA A 172 5.29 23.17 -27.27
CA ALA A 172 5.78 22.91 -28.61
C ALA A 172 4.63 22.70 -29.61
N ARG A 173 3.54 22.03 -29.21
CA ARG A 173 2.34 21.91 -30.04
C ARG A 173 1.69 23.26 -30.31
N VAL A 174 1.57 24.11 -29.29
CA VAL A 174 1.03 25.47 -29.45
C VAL A 174 1.93 26.28 -30.39
N THR A 175 3.26 26.23 -30.24
CA THR A 175 4.15 26.98 -31.14
C THR A 175 4.05 26.48 -32.58
N ILE A 176 3.96 25.16 -32.81
CA ILE A 176 3.70 24.59 -34.14
C ILE A 176 2.40 25.15 -34.71
N GLU A 177 1.30 25.15 -33.93
CA GLU A 177 0.00 25.68 -34.37
C GLU A 177 0.06 27.18 -34.72
N THR A 178 0.80 27.97 -33.93
CA THR A 178 0.99 29.39 -34.26
C THR A 178 1.84 29.61 -35.50
N LEU A 179 2.79 28.72 -35.78
CA LEU A 179 3.63 28.79 -36.97
C LEU A 179 2.86 28.34 -38.22
N THR A 180 2.04 27.30 -38.12
CA THR A 180 1.15 26.86 -39.21
C THR A 180 0.13 27.95 -39.54
N SER A 181 -0.51 28.57 -38.55
CA SER A 181 -1.45 29.67 -38.80
C SER A 181 -0.78 30.88 -39.46
N ARG A 182 0.47 31.19 -39.07
CA ARG A 182 1.27 32.24 -39.71
C ARG A 182 1.65 31.87 -41.14
N LEU A 183 2.05 30.63 -41.39
CA LEU A 183 2.34 30.13 -42.73
C LEU A 183 1.12 30.24 -43.64
N GLU A 184 -0.05 29.76 -43.19
CA GLU A 184 -1.31 29.91 -43.93
C GLU A 184 -1.67 31.37 -44.21
N GLY A 185 -1.45 32.26 -43.22
CA GLY A 185 -1.62 33.71 -43.42
C GLY A 185 -0.70 34.25 -44.51
N THR A 186 0.59 33.93 -44.46
CA THR A 186 1.56 34.36 -45.47
C THR A 186 1.29 33.75 -46.84
N GLU A 187 0.79 32.51 -46.92
CA GLU A 187 0.39 31.87 -48.17
C GLU A 187 -0.82 32.56 -48.80
N LYS A 188 -1.80 32.95 -48.00
CA LYS A 188 -2.95 33.76 -48.45
C LYS A 188 -2.51 35.13 -48.96
N ASP A 189 -1.65 35.82 -48.21
CA ASP A 189 -1.10 37.11 -48.64
C ASP A 189 -0.29 36.98 -49.95
N LEU A 190 0.47 35.90 -50.09
CA LEU A 190 1.21 35.60 -51.31
C LEU A 190 0.26 35.30 -52.48
N ALA A 191 -0.83 34.57 -52.26
CA ALA A 191 -1.85 34.33 -53.28
C ALA A 191 -2.53 35.64 -53.74
N VAL A 192 -2.90 36.52 -52.80
CA VAL A 192 -3.50 37.83 -53.09
C VAL A 192 -2.52 38.72 -53.86
N THR A 193 -1.26 38.77 -53.45
CA THR A 193 -0.23 39.57 -54.16
C THR A 193 0.07 39.02 -55.55
N ARG A 194 0.11 37.69 -55.73
CA ARG A 194 0.21 37.06 -57.06
C ARG A 194 -0.98 37.40 -57.95
N GLN A 195 -2.20 37.32 -57.42
CA GLN A 195 -3.41 37.70 -58.16
C GLN A 195 -3.38 39.17 -58.57
N LYS A 196 -2.97 40.06 -57.66
CA LYS A 196 -2.83 41.50 -57.95
C LYS A 196 -1.76 41.77 -59.02
N LEU A 197 -0.63 41.06 -58.97
CA LEU A 197 0.41 41.17 -60.00
C LEU A 197 -0.10 40.70 -61.37
N GLU A 198 -0.85 39.60 -61.41
CA GLU A 198 -1.45 39.09 -62.65
C GLU A 198 -2.50 40.06 -63.20
N GLN A 199 -3.34 40.62 -62.33
CA GLN A 199 -4.31 41.63 -62.72
C GLN A 199 -3.62 42.90 -63.25
N GLN A 200 -2.55 43.37 -62.61
CA GLN A 200 -1.73 44.46 -63.14
C GLN A 200 -1.07 44.11 -64.48
N ARG A 201 -0.66 42.86 -64.70
CA ARG A 201 -0.15 42.41 -66.00
C ARG A 201 -1.22 42.43 -67.08
N ILE A 202 -2.43 41.99 -66.77
CA ILE A 202 -3.56 42.06 -67.70
C ILE A 202 -3.90 43.52 -68.00
N GLU A 203 -4.02 44.37 -66.98
CA GLU A 203 -4.27 45.81 -67.14
C GLU A 203 -3.16 46.49 -67.98
N THR A 204 -1.90 46.23 -67.68
CA THR A 204 -0.78 46.76 -68.49
C THR A 204 -0.78 46.23 -69.92
N ALA A 205 -1.15 44.97 -70.16
CA ALA A 205 -1.29 44.42 -71.51
C ALA A 205 -2.47 45.04 -72.27
N THR A 206 -3.62 45.25 -71.61
CA THR A 206 -4.79 45.91 -72.21
C THR A 206 -4.49 47.37 -72.56
N THR A 207 -3.92 48.14 -71.63
CA THR A 207 -3.50 49.53 -71.87
C THR A 207 -2.41 49.63 -72.95
N ALA A 208 -1.49 48.67 -73.03
CA ALA A 208 -0.52 48.59 -74.12
C ALA A 208 -1.18 48.32 -75.48
N SER A 209 -2.20 47.45 -75.52
CA SER A 209 -3.00 47.19 -76.73
C SER A 209 -3.80 48.42 -77.15
N GLU A 210 -4.48 49.08 -76.21
CA GLU A 210 -5.22 50.32 -76.46
C GLU A 210 -4.29 51.43 -76.99
N LEU A 211 -3.08 51.53 -76.42
CA LEU A 211 -2.06 52.46 -76.91
C LEU A 211 -1.59 52.11 -78.33
N ALA A 212 -1.43 50.82 -78.65
CA ALA A 212 -1.08 50.36 -79.99
C ALA A 212 -2.20 50.66 -80.99
N ASP A 213 -3.46 50.44 -80.63
CA ASP A 213 -4.63 50.79 -81.45
C ASP A 213 -4.78 52.30 -81.64
N ALA A 214 -4.52 53.10 -80.60
CA ALA A 214 -4.51 54.56 -80.72
C ALA A 214 -3.39 55.04 -81.65
N ARG A 215 -2.20 54.45 -81.56
CA ARG A 215 -1.09 54.73 -82.48
C ARG A 215 -1.42 54.36 -83.92
N SER A 216 -2.01 53.18 -84.16
CA SER A 216 -2.41 52.78 -85.52
C SER A 216 -3.48 53.72 -86.10
N ARG A 217 -4.42 54.21 -85.28
CA ARG A 217 -5.39 55.26 -85.69
C ARG A 217 -4.70 56.58 -86.02
N VAL A 218 -3.72 56.99 -85.23
CA VAL A 218 -2.91 58.20 -85.50
C VAL A 218 -2.13 58.03 -86.79
N ASP A 219 -1.52 56.87 -87.03
CA ASP A 219 -0.79 56.57 -88.27
C ASP A 219 -1.74 56.59 -89.48
N ASN A 220 -2.93 56.00 -89.36
CA ASN A 220 -3.95 55.99 -90.42
C ASN A 220 -4.47 57.40 -90.71
N LEU A 221 -4.74 58.19 -89.66
CA LEU A 221 -5.11 59.61 -89.79
C LEU A 221 -3.97 60.41 -90.43
N SER A 222 -2.72 60.15 -90.05
CA SER A 222 -1.54 60.82 -90.63
C SER A 222 -1.34 60.46 -92.09
N GLN A 223 -1.56 59.19 -92.46
CA GLN A 223 -1.54 58.74 -93.85
C GLN A 223 -2.67 59.38 -94.66
N ARG A 224 -3.88 59.47 -94.09
CA ARG A 224 -5.02 60.16 -94.72
C ARG A 224 -4.82 61.66 -94.82
N VAL A 225 -4.18 62.30 -93.84
CA VAL A 225 -3.74 63.71 -93.93
C VAL A 225 -2.69 63.85 -95.02
N SER A 226 -1.72 62.94 -95.14
CA SER A 226 -0.72 62.97 -96.20
C SER A 226 -1.33 62.74 -97.59
N ASP A 227 -2.31 61.85 -97.71
CA ASP A 227 -3.03 61.60 -98.96
C ASP A 227 -3.95 62.77 -99.31
N LEU A 228 -4.59 63.41 -98.32
CA LEU A 228 -5.32 64.66 -98.50
C LEU A 228 -4.37 65.79 -98.91
N ASP A 229 -3.20 65.92 -98.29
CA ASP A 229 -2.17 66.89 -98.68
C ASP A 229 -1.70 66.63 -100.12
N ARG A 230 -1.50 65.38 -100.52
CA ARG A 230 -1.21 65.01 -101.92
C ARG A 230 -2.36 65.38 -102.84
N GLN A 231 -3.60 65.10 -102.48
CA GLN A 231 -4.79 65.50 -103.24
C GLN A 231 -4.91 67.02 -103.32
N PHE A 232 -4.60 67.77 -102.26
CA PHE A 232 -4.56 69.22 -102.26
C PHE A 232 -3.43 69.75 -103.14
N VAL A 233 -2.25 69.11 -103.16
CA VAL A 233 -1.16 69.45 -104.09
C VAL A 233 -1.53 69.10 -105.53
N GLU A 234 -2.21 67.98 -105.76
CA GLU A 234 -2.72 67.57 -107.06
C GLU A 234 -3.78 68.57 -107.53
N GLN A 235 -4.75 68.94 -106.69
CA GLN A 235 -5.74 69.99 -106.96
C GLN A 235 -5.10 71.36 -107.11
N LEU A 236 -4.02 71.69 -106.39
CA LEU A 236 -3.25 72.92 -106.58
C LEU A 236 -2.54 72.89 -107.94
N LYS A 237 -1.97 71.75 -108.36
CA LYS A 237 -1.44 71.56 -109.71
C LYS A 237 -2.53 71.56 -110.76
N GLU A 238 -3.70 71.01 -110.48
CA GLU A 238 -4.85 70.98 -111.38
C GLU A 238 -5.43 72.37 -111.53
N THR A 239 -5.52 73.15 -110.45
CA THR A 239 -5.89 74.57 -110.48
C THR A 239 -4.78 75.42 -111.08
N GLU A 240 -3.51 75.07 -110.92
CA GLU A 240 -2.40 75.75 -111.61
C GLU A 240 -2.37 75.41 -113.09
N THR A 241 -2.69 74.17 -113.50
CA THR A 241 -2.82 73.80 -114.92
C THR A 241 -4.12 74.30 -115.52
N GLN A 242 -5.21 74.38 -114.75
CA GLN A 242 -6.44 75.09 -115.11
C GLN A 242 -6.19 76.60 -115.16
N ALA A 243 -5.33 77.17 -114.31
CA ALA A 243 -4.92 78.56 -114.38
C ALA A 243 -4.00 78.82 -115.57
N ARG A 244 -3.06 77.91 -115.91
CA ARG A 244 -2.24 77.96 -117.13
C ARG A 244 -3.07 77.71 -118.39
N ARG A 245 -4.09 76.86 -118.32
CA ARG A 245 -5.09 76.67 -119.39
C ARG A 245 -6.00 77.88 -119.48
N ALA A 246 -6.37 78.52 -118.37
CA ALA A 246 -7.11 79.77 -118.34
C ALA A 246 -6.26 80.93 -118.85
N ASP A 247 -4.94 80.95 -118.62
CA ASP A 247 -3.99 81.95 -119.13
C ASP A 247 -3.71 81.76 -120.64
N ASN A 248 -3.57 80.52 -121.09
CA ASN A 248 -3.53 80.18 -122.53
C ASN A 248 -4.88 80.44 -123.23
N LEU A 249 -6.01 80.19 -122.55
CA LEU A 249 -7.34 80.57 -123.02
C LEU A 249 -7.54 82.08 -122.95
N GLN A 250 -6.94 82.81 -122.02
CA GLN A 250 -6.99 84.27 -121.92
C GLN A 250 -6.18 84.95 -123.01
N THR A 251 -5.05 84.34 -123.42
CA THR A 251 -4.28 84.76 -124.60
C THR A 251 -5.05 84.49 -125.91
N LEU A 252 -5.94 83.49 -125.93
CA LEU A 252 -6.83 83.17 -127.06
C LEU A 252 -8.23 83.86 -126.98
N MET A 253 -8.67 84.32 -125.81
CA MET A 253 -9.95 84.99 -125.55
C MET A 253 -9.87 86.53 -125.67
N VAL A 254 -8.67 87.14 -125.66
CA VAL A 254 -8.50 88.53 -126.14
C VAL A 254 -8.66 88.61 -127.68
N ALA A 255 -8.46 87.50 -128.41
CA ALA A 255 -8.63 87.42 -129.87
C ALA A 255 -10.00 86.87 -130.33
N LYS A 256 -10.79 86.25 -129.46
CA LYS A 256 -12.16 85.80 -129.75
C LYS A 256 -12.97 85.68 -128.46
N ASP A 257 -13.62 86.78 -128.09
CA ASP A 257 -14.90 86.75 -127.35
C ASP A 257 -15.58 88.13 -127.41
N SER A 258 -15.99 88.49 -128.63
CA SER A 258 -17.35 88.97 -128.83
C SER A 258 -18.26 87.74 -128.89
N GLN A 259 -19.22 87.70 -127.97
CA GLN A 259 -20.45 86.89 -127.95
C GLN A 259 -20.46 85.51 -127.26
N LEU A 260 -21.04 85.55 -126.05
CA LEU A 260 -22.22 84.80 -125.57
C LEU A 260 -22.03 83.28 -125.34
N ALA A 261 -21.94 82.80 -124.09
CA ALA A 261 -22.95 82.70 -123.02
C ALA A 261 -23.79 81.40 -123.03
N ALA A 262 -23.86 80.81 -121.82
CA ALA A 262 -24.74 79.73 -121.34
C ALA A 262 -24.42 78.30 -121.81
N GLY A 263 -24.48 77.26 -120.98
CA GLY A 263 -24.94 77.14 -119.59
C GLY A 263 -24.78 75.69 -119.11
N THR A 264 -24.61 75.57 -117.80
CA THR A 264 -24.30 74.38 -116.98
C THR A 264 -25.57 73.73 -116.42
N ASN A 265 -25.54 72.40 -116.14
CA ASN A 265 -26.26 71.68 -115.05
C ASN A 265 -26.30 70.15 -115.32
N HIS A 266 -26.37 69.18 -114.40
CA HIS A 266 -26.61 69.11 -112.94
C HIS A 266 -26.36 67.67 -112.38
N ASN A 267 -26.22 67.55 -111.04
CA ASN A 267 -26.65 66.50 -110.07
C ASN A 267 -26.35 65.00 -110.27
N THR A 268 -25.76 64.25 -109.32
CA THR A 268 -26.08 63.87 -107.91
C THR A 268 -27.30 62.98 -107.70
N GLY A 269 -27.13 61.91 -106.91
CA GLY A 269 -28.22 61.17 -106.27
C GLY A 269 -27.75 59.94 -105.47
N VAL A 270 -28.12 59.89 -104.19
CA VAL A 270 -27.83 58.88 -103.15
C VAL A 270 -29.15 58.26 -102.68
N ALA A 271 -29.14 56.98 -102.28
CA ALA A 271 -30.08 56.32 -101.35
C ALA A 271 -29.40 55.01 -100.86
N ALA A 272 -29.21 54.74 -99.56
CA ALA A 272 -30.13 54.22 -98.53
C ALA A 272 -30.65 52.79 -98.82
N ASP A 273 -30.46 51.82 -97.90
CA ASP A 273 -31.53 51.31 -97.00
C ASP A 273 -31.10 50.11 -96.12
N ALA A 274 -31.91 49.83 -95.08
CA ALA A 274 -31.76 48.83 -94.02
C ALA A 274 -32.84 47.71 -94.09
N SER A 275 -32.64 46.55 -93.42
CA SER A 275 -33.72 45.69 -92.87
C SER A 275 -33.23 44.51 -92.00
N ASN A 276 -34.06 44.13 -91.01
CA ASN A 276 -33.90 43.13 -89.93
C ASN A 276 -34.60 41.78 -90.22
N SER A 277 -34.22 40.71 -89.49
CA SER A 277 -34.87 39.37 -89.47
C SER A 277 -35.09 38.82 -88.03
N PRO A 278 -36.00 37.84 -87.79
CA PRO A 278 -36.63 37.57 -86.48
C PRO A 278 -36.33 36.22 -85.79
N ASP A 279 -35.21 35.53 -86.07
CA ASP A 279 -34.91 34.19 -85.48
C ASP A 279 -34.09 34.20 -84.18
N ALA A 280 -33.73 35.38 -83.65
CA ALA A 280 -32.84 35.49 -82.48
C ALA A 280 -33.54 35.39 -81.11
N VAL A 281 -34.88 35.43 -81.07
CA VAL A 281 -35.62 35.54 -79.78
C VAL A 281 -36.01 34.16 -79.21
N ALA A 282 -36.21 33.15 -80.06
CA ALA A 282 -36.61 31.80 -79.62
C ALA A 282 -35.47 31.03 -78.93
N THR A 283 -34.23 31.19 -79.42
CA THR A 283 -33.01 30.61 -78.84
C THR A 283 -32.62 31.27 -77.51
N GLN A 284 -32.93 32.57 -77.34
CA GLN A 284 -32.67 33.28 -76.10
C GLN A 284 -33.60 32.80 -74.96
N LEU A 285 -34.86 32.45 -75.24
CA LEU A 285 -35.79 31.96 -74.22
C LEU A 285 -35.40 30.57 -73.67
N GLN A 286 -35.06 29.62 -74.55
CA GLN A 286 -34.66 28.28 -74.13
C GLN A 286 -33.36 28.27 -73.30
N ALA A 287 -32.38 29.12 -73.68
CA ALA A 287 -31.15 29.27 -72.90
C ALA A 287 -31.43 29.80 -71.47
N THR A 288 -32.38 30.72 -71.32
CA THR A 288 -32.75 31.25 -69.99
C THR A 288 -33.56 30.26 -69.15
N GLU A 289 -34.34 29.38 -69.77
CA GLU A 289 -35.09 28.33 -69.06
C GLU A 289 -34.15 27.23 -68.54
N ASP A 290 -33.16 26.83 -69.34
CA ASP A 290 -32.13 25.87 -68.94
C ASP A 290 -31.22 26.43 -67.82
N GLU A 291 -30.86 27.71 -67.89
CA GLU A 291 -30.15 28.39 -66.80
C GLU A 291 -30.98 28.47 -65.52
N ARG A 292 -32.29 28.74 -65.63
CA ARG A 292 -33.19 28.72 -64.47
C ARG A 292 -33.32 27.35 -63.86
N ALA A 293 -33.44 26.29 -64.66
CA ALA A 293 -33.50 24.92 -64.18
C ALA A 293 -32.20 24.52 -63.45
N ARG A 294 -31.03 24.91 -63.96
CA ARG A 294 -29.72 24.70 -63.31
C ARG A 294 -29.62 25.46 -61.99
N LEU A 295 -29.93 26.75 -61.98
CA LEU A 295 -29.89 27.56 -60.76
C LEU A 295 -30.88 27.05 -59.69
N GLN A 296 -32.04 26.53 -60.11
CA GLN A 296 -33.03 25.97 -59.19
C GLN A 296 -32.56 24.64 -58.59
N SER A 297 -31.86 23.80 -59.37
CA SER A 297 -31.20 22.59 -58.87
C SER A 297 -30.07 22.91 -57.89
N ASP A 298 -29.23 23.90 -58.20
CA ASP A 298 -28.11 24.31 -57.34
C ASP A 298 -28.60 24.95 -56.03
N LEU A 299 -29.70 25.72 -56.07
CA LEU A 299 -30.35 26.24 -54.88
C LEU A 299 -30.97 25.13 -54.01
N ALA A 300 -31.52 24.07 -54.62
CA ALA A 300 -32.03 22.92 -53.88
C ALA A 300 -30.89 22.13 -53.23
N ALA A 301 -29.78 21.92 -53.94
CA ALA A 301 -28.59 21.26 -53.42
C ALA A 301 -27.93 22.06 -52.27
N MET A 302 -27.77 23.37 -52.43
CA MET A 302 -27.27 24.24 -51.37
C MET A 302 -28.19 24.26 -50.15
N ARG A 303 -29.52 24.28 -50.34
CA ARG A 303 -30.46 24.19 -49.21
C ARG A 303 -30.34 22.87 -48.47
N GLN A 304 -30.21 21.75 -49.18
CA GLN A 304 -30.06 20.44 -48.54
C GLN A 304 -28.72 20.30 -47.81
N GLN A 305 -27.64 20.89 -48.33
CA GLN A 305 -26.35 20.97 -47.65
C GLN A 305 -26.37 21.90 -46.43
N ALA A 306 -27.06 23.03 -46.52
CA ALA A 306 -27.22 23.95 -45.39
C ALA A 306 -28.07 23.32 -44.27
N GLU A 307 -29.15 22.61 -44.62
CA GLU A 307 -30.00 21.92 -43.64
C GLU A 307 -29.25 20.76 -42.96
N SER A 308 -28.47 19.98 -43.70
CA SER A 308 -27.66 18.90 -43.11
C SER A 308 -26.53 19.43 -42.24
N ALA A 309 -25.86 20.51 -42.64
CA ALA A 309 -24.89 21.20 -41.82
C ALA A 309 -25.54 21.77 -40.54
N TRP A 310 -26.72 22.36 -40.66
CA TRP A 310 -27.47 22.91 -39.52
C TRP A 310 -27.95 21.83 -38.53
N ILE A 311 -28.44 20.70 -39.03
CA ILE A 311 -28.81 19.55 -38.17
C ILE A 311 -27.56 19.00 -37.47
N ASN A 312 -26.46 18.81 -38.18
CA ASN A 312 -25.21 18.34 -37.60
C ASN A 312 -24.70 19.29 -36.51
N GLU A 313 -24.64 20.60 -36.79
CA GLU A 313 -24.22 21.61 -35.82
C GLU A 313 -25.15 21.62 -34.59
N ARG A 314 -26.46 21.42 -34.78
CA ARG A 314 -27.41 21.32 -33.67
C ARG A 314 -27.20 20.06 -32.84
N THR A 315 -26.90 18.92 -33.47
CA THR A 315 -26.58 17.68 -32.76
C THR A 315 -25.25 17.77 -32.01
N GLU A 316 -24.23 18.39 -32.62
CA GLU A 316 -22.93 18.64 -31.98
C GLU A 316 -23.06 19.64 -30.83
N ASN A 317 -23.83 20.71 -31.00
CA ASN A 317 -24.13 21.64 -29.91
C ASN A 317 -24.90 20.97 -28.77
N ALA A 318 -25.83 20.06 -29.07
CA ALA A 318 -26.55 19.29 -28.05
C ALA A 318 -25.60 18.37 -27.28
N LEU A 319 -24.72 17.65 -27.98
CA LEU A 319 -23.69 16.78 -27.39
C LEU A 319 -22.67 17.59 -26.58
N LEU A 320 -22.24 18.75 -27.07
CA LEU A 320 -21.34 19.64 -26.37
C LEU A 320 -21.98 20.16 -25.08
N ARG A 321 -23.24 20.56 -25.12
CA ARG A 321 -24.00 20.96 -23.92
C ARG A 321 -24.15 19.81 -22.92
N GLU A 322 -24.38 18.58 -23.39
CA GLU A 322 -24.41 17.39 -22.53
C GLU A 322 -23.05 17.16 -21.86
N ARG A 323 -21.96 17.18 -22.63
CA ARG A 323 -20.59 16.97 -22.13
C ARG A 323 -20.17 18.04 -21.13
N ILE A 324 -20.49 19.31 -21.41
CA ILE A 324 -20.23 20.43 -20.49
C ILE A 324 -21.00 20.23 -19.18
N ASN A 325 -22.26 19.81 -19.26
CA ASN A 325 -23.08 19.55 -18.06
C ASN A 325 -22.54 18.36 -17.24
N ASP A 326 -22.03 17.31 -17.88
CA ASP A 326 -21.44 16.16 -17.19
C ASP A 326 -20.11 16.53 -16.51
N ILE A 327 -19.24 17.27 -17.22
CA ILE A 327 -17.98 17.77 -16.64
C ILE A 327 -18.27 18.72 -15.47
N ALA A 328 -19.23 19.63 -15.62
CA ALA A 328 -19.63 20.52 -14.54
C ALA A 328 -20.14 19.75 -13.31
N ALA A 329 -20.87 18.65 -13.50
CA ALA A 329 -21.32 17.80 -12.41
C ALA A 329 -20.16 17.08 -11.70
N GLU A 330 -19.17 16.60 -12.45
CA GLU A 330 -17.97 15.97 -11.88
C GLU A 330 -17.08 16.96 -11.12
N VAL A 331 -16.89 18.17 -11.66
CA VAL A 331 -16.14 19.25 -11.00
C VAL A 331 -16.85 19.70 -9.73
N ALA A 332 -18.17 19.87 -9.77
CA ALA A 332 -18.95 20.21 -8.58
C ALA A 332 -18.85 19.11 -7.52
N LYS A 333 -18.87 17.84 -7.91
CA LYS A 333 -18.66 16.71 -7.01
C LYS A 333 -17.25 16.73 -6.38
N LEU A 334 -16.21 16.99 -7.17
CA LEU A 334 -14.84 17.09 -6.65
C LEU A 334 -14.72 18.25 -5.64
N ALA A 335 -15.31 19.41 -5.95
CA ALA A 335 -15.39 20.55 -5.04
C ALA A 335 -16.12 20.18 -3.73
N LEU A 336 -17.25 19.48 -3.81
CA LEU A 336 -17.98 18.94 -2.65
C LEU A 336 -17.13 18.00 -1.79
N THR A 337 -16.26 17.17 -2.39
CA THR A 337 -15.36 16.30 -1.63
C THR A 337 -14.20 17.04 -0.97
N LEU A 338 -13.73 18.14 -1.59
CA LEU A 338 -12.63 18.95 -1.06
C LEU A 338 -13.08 19.93 0.04
N GLU A 339 -14.29 20.50 -0.10
CA GLU A 339 -14.85 21.48 0.85
C GLU A 339 -15.50 20.85 2.09
N GLY A 340 -15.83 19.55 2.04
CA GLY A 340 -16.38 18.83 3.20
C GLY A 340 -17.81 19.25 3.58
N PRO A 341 -18.23 19.07 4.85
CA PRO A 341 -19.64 19.20 5.26
C PRO A 341 -20.22 20.63 5.15
N GLU A 342 -19.38 21.67 5.10
CA GLU A 342 -19.75 23.10 5.04
C GLU A 342 -19.76 23.68 3.60
N SER A 343 -19.74 22.84 2.56
CA SER A 343 -19.71 23.31 1.17
C SER A 343 -20.96 24.15 0.80
N PRO A 344 -20.81 25.38 0.26
CA PRO A 344 -21.93 26.19 -0.24
C PRO A 344 -22.72 25.50 -1.37
N ILE A 345 -22.08 24.63 -2.15
CA ILE A 345 -22.74 23.85 -3.21
C ILE A 345 -23.76 22.88 -2.62
N LYS A 346 -23.49 22.33 -1.44
CA LYS A 346 -24.43 21.45 -0.72
C LYS A 346 -25.65 22.22 -0.21
N ALA A 347 -25.45 23.44 0.28
CA ALA A 347 -26.53 24.32 0.71
C ALA A 347 -27.44 24.71 -0.47
N ILE A 348 -26.86 25.02 -1.64
CA ILE A 348 -27.61 25.32 -2.86
C ILE A 348 -28.37 24.08 -3.37
N LEU A 349 -27.74 22.90 -3.36
CA LEU A 349 -28.39 21.65 -3.77
C LEU A 349 -29.56 21.27 -2.84
N ALA A 350 -29.47 21.60 -1.55
CA ALA A 350 -30.55 21.41 -0.59
C ALA A 350 -31.66 22.47 -0.75
N ALA A 351 -31.32 23.71 -1.10
CA ALA A 351 -32.27 24.79 -1.36
C ALA A 351 -33.06 24.58 -2.67
N ASP A 352 -32.45 23.97 -3.69
CA ASP A 352 -33.10 23.67 -4.98
C ASP A 352 -34.29 22.69 -4.82
N ILE A 353 -34.27 21.86 -3.78
CA ILE A 353 -35.38 20.95 -3.40
C ILE A 353 -36.61 21.74 -2.92
N ALA A 354 -36.43 22.98 -2.45
CA ALA A 354 -37.50 23.80 -1.86
C ALA A 354 -38.29 24.64 -2.90
N THR A 355 -37.84 24.71 -4.16
CA THR A 355 -38.52 25.46 -5.22
C THR A 355 -39.11 24.52 -6.29
N PRO A 356 -40.40 24.15 -6.21
CA PRO A 356 -41.05 23.47 -7.32
C PRO A 356 -41.19 24.45 -8.50
N ALA A 357 -40.70 24.03 -9.67
CA ALA A 357 -40.80 24.76 -10.92
C ALA A 357 -42.28 25.07 -11.25
N ARG A 358 -42.58 26.37 -11.45
CA ARG A 358 -43.89 26.86 -11.90
C ARG A 358 -44.13 26.40 -13.35
N PRO A 359 -45.32 25.85 -13.70
CA PRO A 359 -45.55 25.35 -15.05
C PRO A 359 -45.79 26.55 -16.00
N GLY A 360 -44.85 26.76 -16.92
CA GLY A 360 -45.04 27.61 -18.09
C GLY A 360 -45.77 26.84 -19.18
N ASN A 361 -46.86 27.41 -19.68
CA ASN A 361 -47.67 26.85 -20.76
C ASN A 361 -46.85 26.57 -22.03
N GLY A 362 -46.83 25.31 -22.44
CA GLY A 362 -46.28 24.85 -23.71
C GLY A 362 -45.89 23.39 -23.62
N ALA A 363 -46.66 22.51 -24.25
CA ALA A 363 -46.34 21.09 -24.35
C ALA A 363 -44.99 20.92 -25.07
N ALA A 364 -43.94 20.67 -24.30
CA ALA A 364 -42.61 20.32 -24.76
C ALA A 364 -42.21 18.99 -24.12
N PRO A 365 -41.45 18.13 -24.82
CA PRO A 365 -41.08 16.80 -24.35
C PRO A 365 -40.24 16.90 -23.07
N ALA A 366 -40.28 15.85 -22.25
CA ALA A 366 -39.65 15.73 -20.93
C ALA A 366 -38.34 16.55 -20.79
N ALA A 367 -38.33 17.47 -19.83
CA ALA A 367 -37.18 18.35 -19.58
C ALA A 367 -35.91 17.52 -19.34
N PRO A 368 -34.78 17.84 -20.01
CA PRO A 368 -33.53 17.12 -19.79
C PRO A 368 -33.09 17.24 -18.32
N ALA A 369 -32.58 16.14 -17.76
CA ALA A 369 -32.16 16.06 -16.36
C ALA A 369 -31.24 17.24 -15.99
N THR A 370 -31.63 17.96 -14.93
CA THR A 370 -30.93 19.18 -14.50
C THR A 370 -29.54 18.85 -13.95
N LEU A 371 -28.65 19.85 -13.91
CA LEU A 371 -27.31 19.69 -13.35
C LEU A 371 -27.35 19.18 -11.90
N ALA A 372 -28.31 19.67 -11.11
CA ALA A 372 -28.55 19.24 -9.74
C ALA A 372 -28.94 17.75 -9.63
N ASP A 373 -29.78 17.25 -10.54
CA ASP A 373 -30.17 15.84 -10.59
C ASP A 373 -28.98 14.94 -10.93
N ARG A 374 -28.08 15.38 -11.85
CA ARG A 374 -26.87 14.64 -12.22
C ARG A 374 -25.85 14.57 -11.08
N ILE A 375 -25.62 15.67 -10.36
CA ILE A 375 -24.75 15.70 -9.17
C ILE A 375 -25.28 14.72 -8.11
N ARG A 376 -26.60 14.69 -7.87
CA ARG A 376 -27.24 13.73 -6.95
C ARG A 376 -27.09 12.27 -7.40
N ALA A 377 -27.29 11.97 -8.68
CA ALA A 377 -27.12 10.62 -9.23
C ALA A 377 -25.67 10.10 -9.06
N LEU A 378 -24.67 10.97 -9.27
CA LEU A 378 -23.25 10.63 -9.06
C LEU A 378 -22.90 10.41 -7.58
N GLN A 379 -23.53 11.14 -6.65
CA GLN A 379 -23.39 10.93 -5.21
C GLN A 379 -24.02 9.60 -4.77
N ALA A 380 -25.20 9.25 -5.28
CA ALA A 380 -25.85 7.97 -4.96
C ALA A 380 -24.99 6.78 -5.41
N ARG A 381 -24.39 6.85 -6.60
CA ARG A 381 -23.53 5.80 -7.15
C ARG A 381 -22.24 5.60 -6.35
N THR A 382 -21.66 6.68 -5.82
CA THR A 382 -20.47 6.61 -4.95
C THR A 382 -20.78 6.13 -3.53
N GLY A 383 -21.96 6.47 -3.00
CA GLY A 383 -22.47 5.92 -1.74
C GLY A 383 -22.75 4.41 -1.79
N GLN A 384 -23.12 3.88 -2.97
CA GLN A 384 -23.29 2.44 -3.19
C GLN A 384 -21.96 1.69 -3.36
N SER A 385 -20.96 2.26 -4.03
CA SER A 385 -19.63 1.64 -4.15
C SER A 385 -18.86 1.58 -2.82
N ASN A 386 -19.15 2.48 -1.88
CA ASN A 386 -18.55 2.47 -0.53
C ASN A 386 -19.29 1.55 0.48
N ARG A 387 -20.32 0.83 0.03
CA ARG A 387 -21.16 -0.08 0.85
C ARG A 387 -20.98 -1.56 0.51
N HIS A 388 -19.88 -1.95 -0.14
CA HIS A 388 -19.47 -3.37 -0.20
C HIS A 388 -18.58 -3.70 1.01
N PRO A 389 -19.07 -4.45 2.01
CA PRO A 389 -18.24 -5.00 3.06
C PRO A 389 -17.58 -6.30 2.57
N GLY A 390 -16.42 -6.61 3.17
CA GLY A 390 -15.58 -7.76 2.86
C GLY A 390 -16.15 -9.13 3.19
#